data_AF-A0A087KC80-F1
#
_entry.id   AF-A0A087KC80-F1
#
_cell.length_a   1.000
_cell.length_b   1.000
_cell.length_c   1.000
_cell.angle_alpha   90.00
_cell.angle_beta   90.00
_cell.angle_gamma   90.00
#
_symmetry.space_group_name_H-M   'P 1'
#
loop_
_entity.id
_entity.type
_entity.pdbx_description
1 polymer ?
#
loop_
_entity_poly.entity_id
_entity_poly.type
_entity_poly.pdbx_seq_one_letter_code
_entity_poly.pdbx_strand_id
1 'polypeptide(L)' 'MRITAPVADFTGDGPGGIPFVDGTATSGDPAVIGYCQGAGYTVEPLGDDPPDTEQSSEQDGPADTTSTGRSAARSKRG' A
#
# COMPACT_ATOMS: atom_id res chain seq x y z
N MET A 1 1.00 -2.53 13.77
CA MET A 1 2.15 -1.82 13.20
C MET A 1 3.30 -1.87 14.18
N ARG A 2 4.52 -2.07 13.67
CA ARG A 2 5.77 -1.94 14.42
C ARG A 2 6.19 -0.48 14.34
N ILE A 3 6.56 0.10 15.47
CA ILE A 3 7.01 1.49 15.58
C ILE A 3 8.41 1.44 16.17
N THR A 4 9.38 2.06 15.50
CA THR A 4 10.76 2.18 15.96
C THR A 4 11.04 3.64 16.29
N ALA A 5 11.51 3.88 17.52
CA ALA A 5 11.89 5.19 18.02
C ALA A 5 13.18 5.69 17.35
N PRO A 6 13.32 7.02 17.17
CA PRO A 6 14.56 7.60 16.65
C PRO A 6 15.74 7.46 17.62
N VAL A 7 15.45 7.25 18.91
CA VAL A 7 16.45 6.95 19.93
C VAL A 7 16.55 5.45 20.06
N ALA A 8 17.70 4.91 19.64
CA ALA A 8 18.02 3.50 19.84
C ALA A 8 17.95 3.14 21.33
N ASP A 9 17.47 1.93 21.63
CA ASP A 9 17.39 1.38 22.99
C ASP A 9 16.43 2.13 23.94
N PHE A 10 15.62 3.05 23.44
CA PHE A 10 14.61 3.72 24.27
C PHE A 10 13.61 2.72 24.84
N THR A 11 13.53 2.67 26.16
CA THR A 11 12.59 1.81 26.90
C THR A 11 11.77 2.68 27.84
N GLY A 12 10.44 2.65 27.69
CA GLY A 12 9.53 3.47 28.47
C GLY A 12 8.19 3.73 27.79
N ASP A 13 7.38 4.57 28.42
CA ASP A 13 6.07 4.96 27.89
C ASP A 13 6.24 5.95 26.73
N GLY A 14 5.79 5.54 25.56
CA GLY A 14 5.79 6.33 24.33
C GLY A 14 4.47 7.05 24.06
N PRO A 15 4.31 7.60 22.84
CA PRO A 15 3.14 8.38 22.46
C PRO A 15 1.83 7.58 22.59
N GLY A 16 0.85 8.13 23.33
CA GLY A 16 -0.41 7.42 23.58
C GLY A 16 -0.30 6.27 24.60
N GLY A 17 0.77 6.22 25.38
CA GLY A 17 0.97 5.21 26.42
C GLY A 17 1.40 3.84 25.89
N ILE A 18 1.97 3.78 24.68
CA ILE A 18 2.51 2.54 24.13
C ILE A 18 3.86 2.22 24.79
N PRO A 19 4.08 1.01 25.30
CA PRO A 19 5.36 0.64 25.87
C PRO A 19 6.38 0.40 24.74
N PHE A 20 7.48 1.15 24.78
CA PHE A 20 8.67 0.87 23.99
C PHE A 20 9.62 -0.04 24.77
N VAL A 21 10.20 -1.00 24.05
CA VAL A 21 11.24 -1.91 24.52
C VAL A 21 12.35 -1.91 23.47
N ASP A 22 13.57 -1.57 23.88
CA ASP A 22 14.75 -1.48 23.01
C ASP A 22 14.52 -0.61 21.76
N GLY A 23 13.82 0.51 21.94
CA GLY A 23 13.47 1.43 20.86
C GLY A 23 12.36 0.95 19.95
N THR A 24 11.67 -0.15 20.27
CA THR A 24 10.57 -0.68 19.45
C THR A 24 9.27 -0.83 20.24
N ALA A 25 8.16 -0.53 19.60
CA ALA A 25 6.81 -0.71 20.14
C ALA A 25 5.90 -1.30 19.07
N THR A 26 4.78 -1.88 19.50
CA THR A 26 3.73 -2.33 18.58
C THR A 26 2.43 -1.62 18.93
N SER A 27 1.80 -1.01 17.93
CA SER A 27 0.49 -0.36 18.10
C SER A 27 -0.39 -0.58 16.88
N GLY A 28 -1.70 -0.65 17.13
CA GLY A 28 -2.76 -0.67 16.12
C GLY A 28 -3.62 0.60 16.13
N ASP A 29 -3.34 1.56 17.02
CA ASP A 29 -4.11 2.79 17.11
C ASP A 29 -3.74 3.75 15.97
N PRO A 30 -4.67 4.11 15.07
CA PRO A 30 -4.39 5.01 13.94
C PRO A 30 -3.93 6.40 14.39
N ALA A 31 -4.35 6.90 15.55
CA ALA A 31 -3.91 8.19 16.07
C ALA A 31 -2.43 8.16 16.47
N VAL A 32 -2.01 7.09 17.14
CA VAL A 32 -0.61 6.88 17.54
C VAL A 32 0.27 6.68 16.31
N ILE A 33 -0.19 5.88 15.34
CA ILE A 33 0.52 5.64 14.08
C ILE A 33 0.73 6.96 13.32
N GLY A 34 -0.31 7.77 13.16
CA GLY A 34 -0.24 9.05 12.46
C GLY A 34 0.71 10.04 13.13
N TYR A 35 0.67 10.12 14.46
CA TYR A 35 1.62 10.93 15.23
C TYR A 35 3.07 10.46 15.00
N CYS A 36 3.32 9.15 15.10
CA CYS A 36 4.65 8.58 14.96
C CYS A 36 5.25 8.86 13.58
N GLN A 37 4.44 8.75 12.50
CA GLN A 37 4.87 9.11 11.14
C GLN A 37 5.29 10.59 11.03
N GLY A 38 4.54 11.51 11.64
CA GLY A 38 4.86 12.95 11.62
C GLY A 38 6.02 13.35 12.53
N ALA A 39 6.25 12.59 13.61
CA ALA A 39 7.28 12.87 14.62
C ALA A 39 8.65 12.23 14.29
N GLY A 40 8.78 11.52 13.16
CA GLY A 40 10.04 10.94 12.71
C GLY A 40 10.33 9.52 13.24
N TYR A 41 9.30 8.80 13.71
CA TYR A 41 9.41 7.39 14.02
C TYR A 41 9.29 6.56 12.76
N THR A 42 10.01 5.43 12.70
CA THR A 42 9.84 4.46 11.62
C THR A 42 8.63 3.60 11.92
N VAL A 43 7.64 3.59 11.04
CA VAL A 43 6.44 2.73 11.18
C VAL A 43 6.43 1.70 10.07
N GLU A 44 6.44 0.43 10.45
CA GLU A 44 6.40 -0.71 9.53
C GLU A 44 5.15 -1.56 9.81
N PRO A 45 4.52 -2.13 8.77
CA PRO A 45 3.57 -3.21 8.99
C PRO A 45 4.29 -4.38 9.70
N LEU A 46 3.66 -4.97 10.74
CA LEU A 46 4.07 -6.30 11.19
C LEU A 46 3.64 -7.22 10.04
N GLY A 47 4.53 -7.48 9.09
CA GLY A 47 4.25 -8.35 7.98
C GLY A 47 3.91 -9.75 8.48
N ASP A 48 2.77 -10.27 8.06
CA ASP A 48 2.78 -11.59 7.44
C ASP A 48 3.64 -11.46 6.17
N ASP A 49 4.54 -12.41 5.97
CA ASP A 49 5.38 -12.57 4.76
C ASP A 49 4.54 -12.37 3.47
N PRO A 50 5.10 -11.80 2.38
CA PRO A 50 4.31 -11.50 1.19
C PRO A 50 3.91 -12.80 0.48
N PRO A 51 2.97 -12.71 -0.48
CA PRO A 51 3.45 -13.04 -1.81
C PRO A 51 3.47 -11.77 -2.65
N ASP A 52 4.59 -11.58 -3.34
CA ASP A 52 4.82 -10.66 -4.44
C ASP A 52 3.51 -10.22 -5.11
N THR A 53 2.93 -9.09 -4.69
CA THR A 53 2.06 -8.35 -5.58
C THR A 53 2.98 -7.43 -6.34
N GLU A 54 3.57 -8.02 -7.37
CA GLU A 54 4.02 -7.36 -8.57
C GLU A 54 3.21 -6.06 -8.74
N GLN A 55 3.90 -4.92 -8.70
CA GLN A 55 3.36 -3.68 -9.24
C GLN A 55 3.23 -3.85 -10.77
N SER A 56 2.38 -4.77 -11.21
CA SER A 56 1.82 -4.75 -12.55
C SER A 56 0.88 -3.55 -12.56
N SER A 57 1.49 -2.41 -12.90
CA SER A 57 0.78 -1.24 -13.39
C SER A 57 0.19 -1.60 -14.76
N GLU A 58 -0.73 -2.56 -14.80
CA GLU A 58 -1.67 -2.72 -15.90
C GLU A 58 -2.63 -1.54 -15.78
N GLN A 59 -2.20 -0.38 -16.30
CA GLN A 59 -3.15 0.57 -16.85
C GLN A 59 -3.90 -0.17 -17.95
N ASP A 60 -4.98 -0.84 -17.56
CA ASP A 60 -6.04 -1.32 -18.43
C ASP A 60 -6.75 -0.06 -18.99
N GLY A 61 -6.07 0.60 -19.92
CA GLY A 61 -6.71 1.52 -20.85
C GLY A 61 -7.73 0.73 -21.65
N PRO A 62 -8.91 1.31 -21.95
CA PRO A 62 -10.01 0.55 -22.52
C PRO A 62 -9.53 -0.16 -23.80
N ALA A 63 -9.69 -1.49 -23.83
CA ALA A 63 -9.45 -2.29 -25.02
C ALA A 63 -10.31 -1.75 -26.17
N ASP A 64 -9.69 -1.02 -27.08
CA ASP A 64 -10.28 -0.57 -28.33
C ASP A 64 -10.37 -1.77 -29.28
N THR A 65 -11.32 -2.66 -29.01
CA THR A 65 -11.61 -3.82 -29.86
C THR A 65 -13.10 -4.04 -29.99
N THR A 66 -13.83 -3.10 -30.62
CA THR A 66 -15.06 -3.48 -31.32
C THR A 66 -14.77 -3.71 -32.79
N SER A 67 -14.30 -4.92 -33.04
CA SER A 67 -14.49 -5.64 -34.29
C SER A 67 -15.98 -5.67 -34.64
N THR A 68 -16.36 -5.14 -35.80
CA THR A 68 -17.55 -5.62 -36.51
C THR A 68 -17.22 -5.63 -38.00
N GLY A 69 -16.63 -6.75 -38.42
CA GLY A 69 -16.74 -7.17 -39.81
C GLY A 69 -18.21 -7.40 -40.16
N ARG A 70 -18.71 -6.71 -41.18
CA ARG A 70 -19.82 -7.20 -41.98
C ARG A 70 -19.36 -7.34 -43.43
N SER A 71 -19.15 -8.61 -43.72
CA SER A 71 -18.90 -9.28 -44.99
C SER A 71 -19.70 -8.76 -46.18
N ALA A 72 -19.10 -9.01 -47.34
CA ALA A 72 -19.72 -9.39 -48.61
C ALA A 72 -20.37 -8.29 -49.48
N ALA A 73 -19.60 -7.93 -50.50
CA ALA A 73 -20.00 -7.77 -51.89
C ALA A 73 -21.50 -7.99 -52.23
N ARG A 74 -22.16 -6.95 -52.76
CA ARG A 74 -23.21 -7.10 -53.76
C ARG A 74 -23.27 -5.87 -54.68
N SER A 75 -22.93 -6.14 -55.94
CA SER A 75 -23.16 -5.32 -57.15
C SER A 75 -24.62 -4.83 -57.25
N LYS A 76 -24.87 -3.61 -57.77
CA LYS A 76 -25.46 -3.37 -59.11
C LYS A 76 -26.03 -1.95 -59.27
N ARG A 77 -25.76 -1.40 -60.46
CA ARG A 77 -26.23 -0.16 -61.11
C ARG A 77 -27.70 0.21 -60.86
N GLY A 78 -27.94 1.52 -60.86
CA GLY A 78 -29.22 2.20 -61.17
C GLY A 78 -28.93 3.65 -61.46
#